data_AF-A0A3M1FEZ9-F1
#
_entry.id   AF-A0A3M1FEZ9-F1
#
_cell.length_a   1.000
_cell.length_b   1.000
_cell.length_c   1.000
_cell.angle_alpha   90.00
_cell.angle_beta   90.00
_cell.angle_gamma   90.00
#
_symmetry.space_group_name_H-M   'P 1'
#
loop_
_entity.id
_entity.type
_entity.pdbx_description
1 polymer ?
#
loop_
_entity_poly.entity_id
_entity_poly.type
_entity_poly.pdbx_seq_one_letter_code
_entity_poly.pdbx_strand_id
1 'polypeptide(L)'
;ETHTAITVGKAADRVSDGARAAEHVADDVIHAEAAAEAATAAAGGAGRGGTKLKPDPAAQGPHTTFKRDPQTGRVTGHAEWDAAGNPVKRTDVTGAAHRPVKTPHTHEYGPPNVNPATGKSYPGNEVRVRPATPDEIPR
;
A
#
# COMPACT_ATOMS: atom_id res chain seq x y z
N GLU A 1 83.74 18.04 -10.07
CA GLU A 1 83.91 17.44 -8.74
C GLU A 1 83.52 15.98 -8.81
N THR A 2 84.34 15.12 -8.23
CA THR A 2 84.20 13.66 -8.13
C THR A 2 83.20 13.25 -7.03
N HIS A 3 82.98 11.93 -6.90
CA HIS A 3 82.24 11.15 -5.88
C HIS A 3 80.81 10.78 -6.30
N THR A 4 80.54 9.59 -6.88
CA THR A 4 80.63 8.19 -6.38
C THR A 4 79.50 7.79 -5.43
N ALA A 5 78.60 6.97 -6.00
CA ALA A 5 77.87 5.79 -5.48
C ALA A 5 77.00 5.88 -4.21
N ILE A 6 75.84 5.21 -4.23
CA ILE A 6 75.60 3.89 -3.60
C ILE A 6 74.09 3.55 -3.68
N THR A 7 73.81 2.31 -4.10
CA THR A 7 72.52 1.61 -4.09
C THR A 7 72.26 0.97 -2.72
N VAL A 8 71.09 1.19 -2.11
CA VAL A 8 70.44 0.34 -1.08
C VAL A 8 68.95 0.73 -1.13
N GLY A 9 67.91 -0.11 -1.04
CA GLY A 9 67.72 -1.49 -0.66
C GLY A 9 66.20 -1.71 -0.48
N LYS A 10 65.82 -2.97 -0.35
CA LYS A 10 64.50 -3.55 -0.59
C LYS A 10 63.66 -3.73 0.69
N ALA A 11 62.35 -3.60 0.52
CA ALA A 11 61.23 -4.31 1.18
C ALA A 11 60.78 -3.98 2.62
N ALA A 12 59.48 -4.29 2.78
CA ALA A 12 58.74 -4.70 3.99
C ALA A 12 58.35 -3.56 4.94
N ASP A 13 57.26 -3.59 5.70
CA ASP A 13 56.01 -4.37 5.81
C ASP A 13 55.22 -3.62 6.91
N ARG A 14 53.92 -3.45 6.70
CA ARG A 14 52.78 -3.22 7.62
C ARG A 14 52.92 -2.57 9.02
N VAL A 15 51.74 -2.04 9.40
CA VAL A 15 51.19 -1.71 10.74
C VAL A 15 51.79 -0.41 11.32
N SER A 16 51.04 0.60 11.79
CA SER A 16 49.78 0.55 12.54
C SER A 16 49.14 1.94 12.61
N ASP A 17 47.83 1.93 12.80
CA ASP A 17 47.05 2.87 13.63
C ASP A 17 47.06 4.37 13.34
N GLY A 18 45.85 4.93 13.28
CA GLY A 18 45.68 6.36 13.46
C GLY A 18 44.40 6.92 12.84
N ALA A 19 43.30 6.80 13.59
CA ALA A 19 42.20 7.75 13.58
C ALA A 19 41.45 7.97 12.26
N ARG A 20 40.32 7.27 12.18
CA ARG A 20 39.08 7.63 11.48
C ARG A 20 38.96 9.13 11.16
N ALA A 21 38.95 9.45 9.87
CA ALA A 21 38.56 10.74 9.35
C ALA A 21 37.13 11.09 9.81
N ALA A 22 37.03 12.13 10.64
CA ALA A 22 35.81 12.85 10.90
C ALA A 22 35.52 13.81 9.73
N GLU A 23 34.24 14.18 9.62
CA GLU A 23 33.64 15.12 8.66
C GLU A 23 33.32 14.60 7.25
N HIS A 24 32.29 13.75 7.20
CA HIS A 24 31.16 14.03 6.33
C HIS A 24 29.87 13.71 7.11
N VAL A 25 29.52 14.61 8.04
CA VAL A 25 28.27 14.52 8.81
C VAL A 25 27.27 15.48 8.15
N ALA A 26 26.34 14.91 7.38
CA ALA A 26 24.92 15.28 7.35
C ALA A 26 24.25 14.72 6.08
N ASP A 27 23.91 13.43 6.05
CA ASP A 27 22.82 12.94 5.18
C ASP A 27 22.35 11.52 5.59
N ASP A 28 22.05 11.32 6.89
CA ASP A 28 21.58 10.00 7.37
C ASP A 28 20.79 10.09 8.70
N VAL A 29 19.89 11.08 8.83
CA VAL A 29 18.95 11.14 9.97
C VAL A 29 17.54 11.47 9.49
N ILE A 30 16.96 10.64 8.65
CA ILE A 30 15.51 10.35 8.70
C ILE A 30 15.35 8.86 8.34
N HIS A 31 14.44 8.18 9.05
CA HIS A 31 13.88 6.82 8.85
C HIS A 31 14.34 5.73 9.83
N ALA A 32 13.79 5.73 11.06
CA ALA A 32 13.69 4.50 11.84
C ALA A 32 12.63 4.55 12.98
N GLU A 33 11.36 4.87 12.72
CA GLU A 33 10.27 4.42 13.64
C GLU A 33 8.84 4.36 13.03
N ALA A 34 8.68 4.35 11.71
CA ALA A 34 7.37 4.24 11.07
C ALA A 34 7.31 3.08 10.05
N ALA A 35 8.12 2.04 10.24
CA ALA A 35 8.30 0.96 9.26
C ALA A 35 7.98 -0.45 9.80
N ALA A 36 7.35 -0.58 10.97
CA ALA A 36 7.03 -1.88 11.57
C ALA A 36 5.58 -2.36 11.34
N GLU A 37 4.65 -1.50 10.95
CA GLU A 37 3.24 -1.90 10.72
C GLU A 37 2.88 -2.09 9.24
N ALA A 38 3.85 -1.94 8.33
CA ALA A 38 3.63 -2.03 6.88
C ALA A 38 3.89 -3.43 6.27
N ALA A 39 4.37 -4.41 7.04
CA ALA A 39 4.80 -5.70 6.52
C ALA A 39 3.86 -6.89 6.79
N THR A 40 2.69 -6.69 7.42
CA THR A 40 1.73 -7.79 7.74
C THR A 40 0.33 -7.54 7.16
N ALA A 41 0.25 -6.99 5.95
CA ALA A 41 -1.03 -6.91 5.20
C ALA A 41 -1.07 -7.80 3.94
N ALA A 42 0.01 -8.51 3.61
CA ALA A 42 0.13 -9.32 2.40
C ALA A 42 -0.17 -10.83 2.59
N ALA A 43 -0.70 -11.25 3.75
CA ALA A 43 -1.10 -12.64 3.98
C ALA A 43 -2.64 -12.72 4.10
N GLY A 44 -3.29 -13.06 2.97
CA GLY A 44 -4.73 -13.30 2.89
C GLY A 44 -5.14 -14.47 3.78
N GLY A 45 -5.82 -14.17 4.89
CA GLY A 45 -6.44 -15.17 5.76
C GLY A 45 -7.64 -15.83 5.08
N ALA A 46 -7.51 -17.12 4.78
CA ALA A 46 -8.57 -18.01 4.32
C ALA A 46 -9.59 -18.27 5.45
N GLY A 47 -10.47 -17.30 5.67
CA GLY A 47 -11.70 -17.45 6.44
C GLY A 47 -12.82 -16.71 5.72
N ARG A 48 -14.09 -16.87 6.16
CA ARG A 48 -15.25 -16.18 5.57
C ARG A 48 -15.14 -14.63 5.53
N GLY A 49 -14.08 -14.05 6.12
CA GLY A 49 -13.70 -12.64 6.08
C GLY A 49 -12.67 -12.24 5.01
N GLY A 50 -12.07 -13.17 4.25
CA GLY A 50 -11.15 -12.88 3.14
C GLY A 50 -11.85 -12.36 1.87
N THR A 51 -13.19 -12.31 1.90
CA THR A 51 -14.07 -12.06 0.74
C THR A 51 -14.46 -10.58 0.57
N LYS A 52 -14.11 -9.72 1.53
CA LYS A 52 -14.53 -8.31 1.55
C LYS A 52 -13.47 -7.42 0.91
N LEU A 53 -13.91 -6.56 -0.02
CA LEU A 53 -13.10 -5.47 -0.54
C LEU A 53 -12.66 -4.56 0.61
N LYS A 54 -11.40 -4.11 0.55
CA LYS A 54 -10.78 -3.19 1.52
C LYS A 54 -10.14 -2.03 0.75
N PRO A 55 -10.05 -0.84 1.34
CA PRO A 55 -9.24 0.23 0.78
C PRO A 55 -7.76 -0.17 0.80
N ASP A 56 -6.98 0.43 -0.09
CA ASP A 56 -5.53 0.30 -0.08
C ASP A 56 -4.95 1.24 0.99
N PRO A 57 -4.30 0.72 2.05
CA PRO A 57 -3.74 1.56 3.11
C PRO A 57 -2.58 2.44 2.64
N ALA A 58 -1.94 2.12 1.51
CA ALA A 58 -0.86 2.90 0.93
C ALA A 58 -1.34 3.97 -0.08
N ALA A 59 -2.62 3.94 -0.46
CA ALA A 59 -3.16 4.88 -1.43
C ALA A 59 -3.26 6.29 -0.84
N GLN A 60 -2.81 7.27 -1.62
CA GLN A 60 -2.89 8.68 -1.28
C GLN A 60 -4.07 9.28 -2.05
N GLY A 61 -5.18 9.56 -1.34
CA GLY A 61 -6.38 10.13 -1.93
C GLY A 61 -7.39 9.10 -2.47
N PRO A 62 -8.38 9.55 -3.26
CA PRO A 62 -9.40 8.68 -3.83
C PRO A 62 -8.79 7.61 -4.72
N HIS A 63 -9.25 6.37 -4.56
CA HIS A 63 -8.68 5.23 -5.26
C HIS A 63 -9.71 4.13 -5.51
N THR A 64 -9.31 3.08 -6.23
CA THR A 64 -10.16 1.93 -6.54
C THR A 64 -9.44 0.65 -6.19
N THR A 65 -10.13 -0.29 -5.55
CA THR A 65 -9.59 -1.63 -5.32
C THR A 65 -10.42 -2.69 -6.02
N PHE A 66 -9.77 -3.79 -6.40
CA PHE A 66 -10.36 -4.89 -7.14
C PHE A 66 -10.26 -6.18 -6.35
N LYS A 67 -11.36 -6.93 -6.33
CA LYS A 67 -11.39 -8.30 -5.84
C LYS A 67 -11.30 -9.23 -7.03
N ARG A 68 -10.33 -10.13 -7.00
CA ARG A 68 -10.11 -11.12 -8.06
C ARG A 68 -10.38 -12.53 -7.55
N ASP A 69 -10.95 -13.34 -8.41
CA ASP A 69 -11.00 -14.78 -8.21
C ASP A 69 -9.56 -15.33 -8.23
N PRO A 70 -9.08 -15.98 -7.16
CA PRO A 70 -7.72 -16.49 -7.10
C PRO A 70 -7.44 -17.62 -8.10
N GLN A 71 -8.47 -18.33 -8.58
CA GLN A 71 -8.30 -19.42 -9.55
C GLN A 71 -8.26 -18.90 -10.98
N THR A 72 -9.13 -17.94 -11.31
CA THR A 72 -9.28 -17.46 -12.70
C THR A 72 -8.63 -16.10 -12.96
N GLY A 73 -8.23 -15.36 -11.92
CA GLY A 73 -7.71 -13.99 -12.01
C GLY A 73 -8.74 -12.92 -12.39
N ARG A 74 -9.97 -13.34 -12.69
CA ARG A 74 -11.07 -12.47 -13.12
C ARG A 74 -11.53 -11.58 -11.98
N VAL A 75 -11.88 -10.33 -12.30
CA VAL A 75 -12.47 -9.43 -11.30
C VAL A 75 -13.88 -9.91 -10.95
N THR A 76 -14.12 -10.09 -9.66
CA THR A 76 -15.42 -10.49 -9.09
C THR A 76 -16.14 -9.34 -8.40
N GLY A 77 -15.43 -8.24 -8.14
CA GLY A 77 -16.00 -7.00 -7.66
C GLY A 77 -14.95 -5.90 -7.57
N HIS A 78 -15.38 -4.65 -7.45
CA HIS A 78 -14.51 -3.50 -7.22
C HIS A 78 -15.18 -2.49 -6.29
N ALA A 79 -14.38 -1.64 -5.67
CA ALA A 79 -14.87 -0.54 -4.85
C ALA A 79 -14.07 0.73 -5.13
N GLU A 80 -14.79 1.84 -5.23
CA GLU A 80 -14.27 3.20 -5.26
C GLU A 80 -14.27 3.73 -3.83
N TRP A 81 -13.16 4.32 -3.42
CA TRP A 81 -12.92 4.81 -2.06
C TRP A 81 -12.64 6.31 -2.07
N ASP A 82 -13.08 7.00 -1.02
CA ASP A 82 -12.67 8.38 -0.76
C ASP A 82 -11.22 8.43 -0.22
N ALA A 83 -10.70 9.66 -0.02
CA ALA A 83 -9.36 9.88 0.50
C ALA A 83 -9.14 9.37 1.94
N ALA A 84 -10.21 9.12 2.68
CA ALA A 84 -10.17 8.57 4.04
C ALA A 84 -10.41 7.05 4.07
N GLY A 85 -10.49 6.40 2.90
CA GLY A 85 -10.72 4.96 2.79
C GLY A 85 -12.16 4.52 3.06
N ASN A 86 -13.14 5.42 2.99
CA ASN A 86 -14.56 5.05 3.04
C ASN A 86 -15.07 4.69 1.64
N PRO A 87 -15.93 3.68 1.50
CA PRO A 87 -16.47 3.32 0.19
C PRO A 87 -17.42 4.41 -0.29
N VAL A 88 -17.21 4.86 -1.52
CA VAL A 88 -18.14 5.75 -2.26
C VAL A 88 -19.06 4.90 -3.12
N LYS A 89 -18.51 3.86 -3.75
CA LYS A 89 -19.24 2.93 -4.59
C LYS A 89 -18.65 1.54 -4.49
N ARG A 90 -19.48 0.50 -4.52
CA ARG A 90 -19.03 -0.90 -4.65
C ARG A 90 -19.82 -1.60 -5.73
N THR A 91 -19.16 -2.25 -6.68
CA THR A 91 -19.81 -3.11 -7.66
C THR A 91 -19.42 -4.55 -7.44
N ASP A 92 -20.42 -5.39 -7.20
CA ASP A 92 -20.28 -6.83 -7.15
C ASP A 92 -20.58 -7.38 -8.56
N VAL A 93 -19.57 -7.97 -9.22
CA VAL A 93 -19.62 -8.44 -10.60
C VAL A 93 -20.09 -9.89 -10.66
N THR A 94 -19.65 -10.70 -9.71
CA THR A 94 -20.11 -12.09 -9.52
C THR A 94 -20.40 -12.36 -8.04
N GLY A 95 -21.27 -13.33 -7.76
CA GLY A 95 -21.66 -13.70 -6.40
C GLY A 95 -23.14 -13.50 -6.11
N ALA A 96 -23.48 -13.46 -4.82
CA ALA A 96 -24.86 -13.44 -4.35
C ALA A 96 -25.58 -12.14 -4.72
N ALA A 97 -26.87 -12.24 -5.06
CA ALA A 97 -27.72 -11.10 -5.31
C ALA A 97 -27.96 -10.29 -4.04
N HIS A 98 -27.99 -8.97 -4.18
CA HIS A 98 -28.51 -8.08 -3.16
C HIS A 98 -29.98 -7.81 -3.47
N ARG A 99 -30.84 -8.71 -2.97
CA ARG A 99 -32.31 -8.68 -3.11
C ARG A 99 -32.89 -7.27 -3.34
N PRO A 100 -33.93 -7.08 -4.14
CA PRO A 100 -34.34 -7.87 -5.30
C PRO A 100 -33.36 -7.74 -6.49
N VAL A 101 -32.21 -7.07 -6.32
CA VAL A 101 -31.26 -6.77 -7.39
C VAL A 101 -30.29 -7.93 -7.60
N LYS A 102 -30.30 -8.50 -8.81
CA LYS A 102 -29.37 -9.57 -9.19
C LYS A 102 -27.99 -8.99 -9.49
N THR A 103 -26.96 -9.80 -9.22
CA THR A 103 -25.59 -9.54 -9.65
C THR A 103 -25.48 -9.66 -11.17
N PRO A 104 -24.80 -8.73 -11.87
CA PRO A 104 -23.97 -7.65 -11.33
C PRO A 104 -24.79 -6.46 -10.80
N HIS A 105 -24.42 -5.97 -9.63
CA HIS A 105 -25.10 -4.85 -8.97
C HIS A 105 -24.11 -3.91 -8.28
N THR A 106 -24.54 -2.67 -8.12
CA THR A 106 -23.75 -1.57 -7.58
C THR A 106 -24.44 -0.97 -6.37
N HIS A 107 -23.65 -0.79 -5.31
CA HIS A 107 -23.95 -0.07 -4.09
C HIS A 107 -23.39 1.34 -4.19
N GLU A 108 -24.21 2.34 -3.88
CA GLU A 108 -23.81 3.75 -3.78
C GLU A 108 -23.94 4.18 -2.33
N TYR A 109 -22.89 4.79 -1.80
CA TYR A 109 -22.83 5.26 -0.42
C TYR A 109 -22.98 6.79 -0.37
N GLY A 110 -23.66 7.25 0.67
CA GLY A 110 -23.79 8.67 0.95
C GLY A 110 -22.50 9.27 1.53
N PRO A 111 -22.53 10.56 1.90
CA PRO A 111 -21.41 11.20 2.57
C PRO A 111 -20.96 10.40 3.81
N PRO A 112 -19.65 10.39 4.13
CA PRO A 112 -19.15 9.71 5.31
C PRO A 112 -19.80 10.22 6.60
N ASN A 113 -20.00 9.31 7.54
CA ASN A 113 -20.44 9.66 8.88
C ASN A 113 -19.22 10.13 9.68
N VAL A 114 -19.23 11.36 10.18
CA VAL A 114 -18.12 11.91 10.98
C VAL A 114 -18.54 11.98 12.44
N ASN A 115 -17.73 11.38 13.32
CA ASN A 115 -17.91 11.56 14.75
C ASN A 115 -17.52 12.98 15.15
N PRO A 116 -18.44 13.82 15.66
CA PRO A 116 -18.14 15.22 15.97
C PRO A 116 -17.14 15.41 17.12
N ALA A 117 -17.02 14.43 18.01
CA ALA A 117 -16.10 14.51 19.14
C ALA A 117 -14.66 14.13 18.78
N THR A 118 -14.48 13.20 17.83
CA THR A 118 -13.15 12.66 17.48
C THR A 118 -12.68 13.01 16.07
N GLY A 119 -13.56 13.55 15.23
CA GLY A 119 -13.29 13.79 13.81
C GLY A 119 -13.14 12.50 12.98
N LYS A 120 -13.31 11.32 13.59
CA LYS A 120 -13.13 10.04 12.89
C LYS A 120 -14.23 9.85 11.85
N SER A 121 -13.83 9.57 10.61
CA SER A 121 -14.71 9.27 9.49
C SER A 121 -15.06 7.78 9.46
N TYR A 122 -16.29 7.49 9.05
CA TYR A 122 -16.82 6.15 8.87
C TYR A 122 -17.60 6.08 7.55
N PRO A 123 -17.76 4.88 6.97
CA PRO A 123 -18.59 4.70 5.79
C PRO A 123 -19.96 5.36 5.93
N GLY A 124 -20.38 6.04 4.86
CA GLY A 124 -21.72 6.59 4.75
C GLY A 124 -22.77 5.48 4.68
N ASN A 125 -24.04 5.85 4.88
CA ASN A 125 -25.15 4.92 4.70
C ASN A 125 -25.26 4.51 3.23
N GLU A 126 -25.68 3.27 2.97
CA GLU A 126 -26.03 2.84 1.62
C GLU A 126 -27.28 3.60 1.16
N VAL A 127 -27.12 4.38 0.10
CA VAL A 127 -28.20 5.23 -0.45
C VAL A 127 -28.99 4.47 -1.49
N ARG A 128 -28.31 3.62 -2.28
CA ARG A 128 -28.93 2.91 -3.39
C ARG A 128 -28.21 1.61 -3.70
N VAL A 129 -29.00 0.60 -4.07
CA VAL A 129 -28.52 -0.58 -4.78
C VAL A 129 -29.25 -0.67 -6.11
N ARG A 130 -28.50 -0.87 -7.20
CA ARG A 130 -29.04 -0.94 -8.56
C ARG A 130 -28.28 -1.96 -9.40
N PRO A 131 -28.84 -2.43 -10.52
CA PRO A 131 -28.06 -3.16 -11.51
C PRO A 131 -26.80 -2.37 -11.88
N ALA A 132 -25.69 -3.07 -12.05
CA ALA A 132 -24.45 -2.46 -12.52
C ALA A 132 -24.65 -2.00 -13.97
N THR A 133 -24.13 -0.82 -14.30
CA THR A 133 -24.07 -0.36 -15.68
C THR A 133 -22.96 -1.12 -16.44
N PRO A 134 -23.03 -1.19 -17.78
CA PRO A 134 -22.00 -1.87 -18.56
C PRO A 134 -20.58 -1.33 -18.33
N ASP A 135 -20.42 -0.05 -18.00
CA ASP A 135 -19.12 0.58 -17.74
C ASP A 135 -18.56 0.23 -16.35
N GLU A 136 -19.41 -0.21 -15.42
CA GLU A 136 -19.01 -0.67 -14.10
C GLU A 136 -18.60 -2.15 -14.09
N ILE A 137 -18.77 -2.87 -15.21
CA ILE A 137 -18.41 -4.27 -15.36
C ILE A 137 -17.05 -4.36 -16.09
N PRO A 138 -16.00 -4.89 -15.44
CA PRO A 138 -14.70 -5.09 -16.09
C PRO A 138 -14.81 -6.00 -17.32
N ARG A 139 -14.15 -5.62 -18.42
CA ARG A 139 -14.12 -6.34 -19.70
C ARG A 139 -12.92 -7.28 -19.82
#